data_AF-D7CA13-F1
#
_entry.id   AF-D7CA13-F1
#
_cell.length_a   1.000
_cell.length_b   1.000
_cell.length_c   1.000
_cell.angle_alpha   90.00
_cell.angle_beta   90.00
_cell.angle_gamma   90.00
#
_symmetry.space_group_name_H-M   'P 1'
#
loop_
_entity.id
_entity.type
_entity.pdbx_description
1 polymer ?
#
loop_
_entity_poly.entity_id
_entity_poly.type
_entity_poly.pdbx_seq_one_letter_code
_entity_poly.pdbx_strand_id
1 'polypeptide(L)'
;MGCDHFSTDVSYLPDLRTYLDDLLLQREKLRSMAEADDWARAEAMPSDAEITRIRRLIQRVTEDVETLTEAERAEIQRAAQVVRRMRQNFLGMPRIRQPLPDLRPERPA
;
A
#
# COMPACT_ATOMS: atom_id res chain seq x y z
N MET A 1 -14.85 -5.75 0.16
CA MET A 1 -14.43 -5.09 -1.09
C MET A 1 -13.05 -4.50 -0.85
N GLY A 2 -12.00 -5.16 -1.33
CA GLY A 2 -10.62 -4.71 -1.08
C GLY A 2 -10.25 -3.63 -2.09
N CYS A 3 -9.75 -2.48 -1.63
CA CYS A 3 -9.12 -1.52 -2.52
C CYS A 3 -7.93 -2.19 -3.22
N ASP A 4 -8.14 -2.55 -4.49
CA ASP A 4 -7.13 -3.04 -5.46
C ASP A 4 -6.10 -1.94 -5.82
N HIS A 5 -5.82 -1.00 -4.92
CA HIS A 5 -5.19 0.29 -5.26
C HIS A 5 -3.67 0.17 -5.41
N PHE A 6 -3.01 -0.75 -4.70
CA PHE A 6 -1.55 -0.90 -4.72
C PHE A 6 -1.11 -2.32 -5.06
N SER A 7 -0.11 -2.42 -5.94
CA SER A 7 0.63 -3.68 -6.16
C SER A 7 1.60 -3.93 -5.00
N THR A 8 2.05 -5.18 -4.84
CA THR A 8 3.02 -5.60 -3.79
C THR A 8 4.48 -5.35 -4.19
N ASP A 9 4.75 -4.66 -5.30
CA ASP A 9 6.11 -4.41 -5.76
C ASP A 9 6.69 -3.07 -5.23
N VAL A 10 8.03 -3.01 -5.21
CA VAL A 10 8.82 -1.85 -4.74
C VAL A 10 8.52 -0.55 -5.49
N SER A 11 7.95 -0.60 -6.70
CA SER A 11 7.63 0.62 -7.44
C SER A 11 6.52 1.43 -6.75
N TYR A 12 5.67 0.80 -5.95
CA TYR A 12 4.58 1.44 -5.19
C TYR A 12 4.98 1.89 -3.78
N LEU A 13 6.21 1.60 -3.31
CA LEU A 13 6.60 1.93 -1.94
C LEU A 13 6.45 3.43 -1.58
N PRO A 14 6.79 4.39 -2.46
CA PRO A 14 6.52 5.82 -2.19
C PRO A 14 5.03 6.10 -2.06
N ASP A 15 4.21 5.62 -3.01
CA ASP A 15 2.77 5.85 -3.05
C ASP A 15 2.07 5.25 -1.81
N LEU A 16 2.50 4.06 -1.38
CA LEU A 16 2.01 3.40 -0.17
C LEU A 16 2.28 4.21 1.10
N ARG A 17 3.46 4.84 1.20
CA ARG A 17 3.83 5.68 2.35
C ARG A 17 2.98 6.94 2.38
N THR A 18 2.85 7.64 1.25
CA THR A 18 1.98 8.81 1.12
C THR A 18 0.54 8.48 1.49
N TYR A 19 0.02 7.35 0.99
CA TYR A 19 -1.35 6.96 1.31
C TYR A 19 -1.54 6.61 2.79
N LEU A 20 -0.57 5.96 3.43
CA LEU A 20 -0.60 5.72 4.87
C LEU A 20 -0.63 7.03 5.66
N ASP A 21 0.21 8.01 5.27
CA ASP A 21 0.25 9.32 5.92
C ASP A 21 -1.08 10.05 5.77
N ASP A 22 -1.70 10.00 4.57
CA ASP A 22 -3.02 10.59 4.32
C ASP A 22 -4.11 9.95 5.20
N LEU A 23 -4.13 8.61 5.31
CA LEU A 23 -5.09 7.91 6.17
C LEU A 23 -4.93 8.31 7.64
N LEU A 24 -3.70 8.41 8.13
CA LEU A 24 -3.43 8.80 9.52
C LEU A 24 -3.80 10.27 9.77
N LEU A 25 -3.49 11.15 8.84
CA LEU A 25 -3.86 12.56 8.91
C LEU A 25 -5.38 12.75 8.91
N GLN A 26 -6.09 12.07 8.00
CA GLN A 26 -7.56 12.10 7.94
C GLN A 26 -8.18 11.58 9.23
N ARG A 27 -7.62 10.50 9.80
CA ARG A 27 -8.07 9.95 11.07
C ARG A 27 -7.93 10.96 12.21
N GLU A 28 -6.77 11.61 12.30
CA GLU A 28 -6.53 12.60 13.36
C GLU A 28 -7.44 13.82 13.20
N LYS A 29 -7.61 14.28 11.96
CA LYS A 29 -8.55 15.35 11.63
C LYS A 29 -9.98 15.01 12.06
N LEU A 30 -10.47 13.80 11.79
CA LEU A 30 -11.83 13.41 12.17
C LEU A 30 -11.99 13.25 13.69
N ARG A 31 -10.95 12.83 14.41
CA ARG A 31 -10.97 12.78 15.87
C ARG A 31 -11.05 14.17 16.51
N SER A 32 -10.42 15.18 15.90
CA SER A 32 -10.46 16.56 16.41
C SER A 32 -11.75 17.30 16.06
N MET A 33 -12.58 16.78 15.16
CA MET A 33 -13.89 17.33 14.84
C MET A 33 -14.92 17.02 15.93
N ALA A 34 -14.93 17.86 16.96
CA ALA A 34 -15.84 17.76 18.11
C ALA A 34 -17.33 17.88 17.73
N GLU A 35 -17.65 18.69 16.71
CA GLU A 35 -19.04 19.02 16.35
C GLU A 35 -19.72 18.04 15.37
N ALA A 36 -19.01 17.03 14.87
CA ALA A 36 -19.62 16.03 13.99
C ALA A 36 -20.57 15.09 14.78
N ASP A 37 -21.58 14.53 14.12
CA ASP A 37 -22.37 13.46 14.72
C ASP A 37 -21.54 12.17 14.82
N ASP A 38 -21.78 11.35 15.85
CA ASP A 38 -21.06 10.09 16.07
C ASP A 38 -21.18 9.11 14.89
N TRP A 39 -22.36 9.04 14.29
CA TRP A 39 -22.59 8.18 13.12
C TRP A 39 -21.79 8.64 11.90
N ALA A 40 -21.68 9.97 11.69
CA ALA A 40 -20.93 10.55 10.58
C ALA A 40 -19.41 10.38 10.79
N ARG A 41 -18.93 10.51 12.03
CA ARG A 41 -17.54 10.19 12.38
C ARG A 41 -17.20 8.73 12.14
N ALA A 42 -18.08 7.81 12.54
CA ALA A 42 -17.85 6.38 12.37
C ALA A 42 -17.78 5.97 10.89
N GLU A 43 -18.68 6.50 10.06
CA GLU A 43 -18.71 6.21 8.62
C GLU A 43 -17.50 6.81 7.88
N ALA A 44 -17.10 8.03 8.22
CA ALA A 44 -15.97 8.70 7.57
C ALA A 44 -14.59 8.22 8.06
N MET A 45 -14.53 7.50 9.19
CA MET A 45 -13.26 7.10 9.80
C MET A 45 -12.49 6.14 8.90
N PRO A 46 -11.20 6.44 8.59
CA PRO A 46 -10.34 5.49 7.91
C PRO A 46 -10.28 4.15 8.63
N SER A 47 -10.34 3.05 7.86
CA SER A 47 -10.42 1.70 8.41
C SER A 47 -9.11 1.25 9.09
N ASP A 48 -9.20 0.77 10.33
CA ASP A 48 -8.05 0.19 11.04
C ASP A 48 -7.47 -1.03 10.32
N ALA A 49 -8.32 -1.81 9.66
CA ALA A 49 -7.90 -2.98 8.89
C ALA A 49 -7.09 -2.57 7.65
N GLU A 50 -7.46 -1.47 7.00
CA GLU A 50 -6.75 -0.91 5.86
C GLU A 50 -5.38 -0.36 6.27
N ILE A 51 -5.33 0.48 7.31
CA ILE A 51 -4.08 1.00 7.88
C ILE A 51 -3.13 -0.14 8.25
N THR A 52 -3.64 -1.18 8.92
CA THR A 52 -2.85 -2.36 9.31
C THR A 52 -2.31 -3.10 8.09
N ARG A 53 -3.14 -3.28 7.05
CA ARG A 53 -2.73 -3.94 5.81
C ARG A 53 -1.62 -3.17 5.10
N ILE A 54 -1.74 -1.86 4.96
CA ILE A 54 -0.74 -1.01 4.30
C ILE A 54 0.58 -1.01 5.08
N ARG A 55 0.53 -0.91 6.41
CA ARG A 55 1.73 -1.01 7.25
C ARG A 55 2.48 -2.32 7.03
N ARG A 56 1.77 -3.46 7.04
CA ARG A 56 2.36 -4.78 6.76
C ARG A 56 2.97 -4.85 5.37
N LEU A 57 2.30 -4.27 4.37
CA LEU A 57 2.79 -4.26 3.00
C LEU A 57 4.08 -3.44 2.86
N ILE A 58 4.11 -2.23 3.42
CA ILE A 58 5.29 -1.36 3.45
C ILE A 58 6.46 -2.09 4.14
N GLN A 59 6.19 -2.72 5.29
CA GLN A 59 7.19 -3.45 6.04
C GLN A 59 7.79 -4.56 5.18
N ARG A 60 6.97 -5.47 4.65
CA ARG A 60 7.42 -6.59 3.82
C ARG A 60 8.25 -6.12 2.62
N VAL A 61 7.77 -5.14 1.87
CA VAL A 61 8.49 -4.63 0.69
C VAL A 61 9.80 -3.95 1.09
N THR A 62 9.85 -3.29 2.25
CA THR A 62 11.09 -2.67 2.76
C THR A 62 12.09 -3.74 3.16
N GLU A 63 11.65 -4.76 3.90
CA GLU A 63 12.48 -5.91 4.31
C GLU A 63 13.04 -6.65 3.09
N ASP A 64 12.22 -6.91 2.07
CA ASP A 64 12.66 -7.56 0.83
C ASP A 64 13.80 -6.78 0.16
N VAL A 65 13.69 -5.44 0.09
CA VAL A 65 14.75 -4.60 -0.47
C VAL A 65 15.97 -4.52 0.44
N GLU A 66 15.77 -4.61 1.76
CA GLU A 66 16.84 -4.61 2.75
C GLU A 66 17.77 -5.82 2.66
N THR A 67 17.26 -6.96 2.20
CA THR A 67 18.07 -8.18 1.96
C THR A 67 19.01 -8.09 0.74
N LEU A 68 18.83 -7.09 -0.12
CA LEU A 68 19.60 -6.95 -1.36
C LEU A 68 20.96 -6.31 -1.13
N THR A 69 21.92 -6.72 -1.96
CA THR A 69 23.20 -6.00 -2.08
C THR A 69 22.97 -4.58 -2.61
N GLU A 70 23.95 -3.70 -2.41
CA GLU A 70 23.86 -2.31 -2.87
C GLU A 70 23.68 -2.21 -4.40
N ALA A 71 24.35 -3.08 -5.16
CA ALA A 71 24.25 -3.12 -6.61
C ALA A 71 22.84 -3.53 -7.08
N GLU A 72 22.28 -4.59 -6.50
CA GLU A 72 20.92 -5.06 -6.80
C GLU A 72 19.88 -4.02 -6.40
N ARG A 73 20.03 -3.41 -5.22
CA ARG A 73 19.16 -2.32 -4.77
C ARG A 73 19.17 -1.16 -5.75
N ALA A 74 20.34 -0.73 -6.21
CA ALA A 74 20.48 0.36 -7.16
C ALA A 74 19.84 0.03 -8.53
N GLU A 75 19.92 -1.23 -8.98
CA GLU A 75 19.25 -1.69 -10.19
C GLU A 75 17.73 -1.69 -10.05
N ILE A 76 17.20 -2.27 -8.98
CA ILE A 76 15.77 -2.31 -8.71
C ILE A 76 15.20 -0.90 -8.55
N GLN A 77 15.90 0.01 -7.88
CA GLN A 77 15.45 1.39 -7.74
C GLN A 77 15.35 2.11 -9.10
N ARG A 78 16.30 1.88 -10.01
CA ARG A 78 16.25 2.41 -11.39
C ARG A 78 15.05 1.84 -12.15
N ALA A 79 14.84 0.53 -12.11
CA ALA A 79 13.69 -0.11 -12.75
C ALA A 79 12.36 0.44 -12.19
N ALA A 80 12.26 0.56 -10.87
CA ALA A 80 11.09 1.10 -10.19
C ALA A 80 10.79 2.55 -10.58
N GLN A 81 11.81 3.39 -10.79
CA GLN A 81 11.64 4.75 -11.31
C GLN A 81 11.05 4.76 -12.73
N VAL A 82 11.50 3.86 -13.61
CA VAL A 82 10.95 3.73 -14.97
C VAL A 82 9.47 3.35 -14.91
N VAL A 83 9.11 2.35 -14.09
CA VAL A 83 7.72 1.92 -13.91
C VAL A 83 6.85 3.05 -13.38
N ARG A 84 7.31 3.80 -12.36
CA ARG A 84 6.58 4.96 -11.83
C ARG A 84 6.37 6.04 -12.89
N ARG A 85 7.41 6.39 -13.64
CA ARG A 85 7.33 7.40 -14.71
C ARG A 85 6.34 6.98 -15.79
N MET A 86 6.34 5.70 -16.17
CA MET A 86 5.38 5.17 -17.14
C MET A 86 3.95 5.26 -16.62
N ARG A 87 3.71 4.94 -15.34
CA ARG A 87 2.39 5.10 -14.69
C ARG A 87 1.90 6.55 -14.67
N GLN A 88 2.79 7.51 -14.38
CA GLN A 88 2.45 8.94 -14.37
C GLN A 88 2.08 9.46 -15.78
N ASN A 89 2.73 8.95 -16.81
CA ASN A 89 2.54 9.41 -18.19
C ASN A 89 1.41 8.68 -18.95
N PHE A 90 0.95 7.52 -18.47
CA PHE A 90 -0.11 6.73 -19.10
C PHE A 90 -1.34 6.62 -18.18
N LEU A 91 -2.27 7.56 -18.32
CA LEU A 91 -3.64 7.46 -17.81
C LEU A 91 -4.40 6.37 -18.58
N GLY A 92 -4.40 5.11 -18.10
CA GLY A 92 -5.35 4.10 -18.59
C GLY A 92 -4.86 2.68 -18.87
N MET A 93 -3.68 2.24 -18.42
CA MET A 93 -3.32 0.82 -18.56
C MET A 93 -4.14 -0.07 -17.58
N PRO A 94 -4.76 -1.16 -18.05
CA PRO A 94 -5.46 -2.09 -17.17
C PRO A 94 -4.47 -2.72 -16.19
N ARG A 95 -4.83 -2.76 -14.90
CA ARG A 95 -4.05 -3.44 -13.86
C ARG A 95 -3.97 -4.93 -14.22
N ILE A 96 -2.81 -5.39 -14.69
CA ILE A 96 -2.55 -6.82 -14.82
C ILE A 96 -2.55 -7.39 -13.40
N ARG A 97 -3.65 -8.06 -13.03
CA ARG A 97 -3.76 -8.81 -11.77
C ARG A 97 -2.62 -9.82 -11.73
N GLN A 98 -1.68 -9.65 -10.81
CA GLN A 98 -0.84 -10.79 -10.44
C GLN A 98 -1.72 -11.78 -9.65
N PRO A 99 -1.78 -13.06 -10.04
CA PRO A 99 -2.50 -14.05 -9.28
C PRO A 99 -1.87 -14.14 -7.89
N LEU A 100 -2.72 -14.04 -6.85
CA LEU A 100 -2.32 -14.25 -5.46
C LEU A 100 -1.65 -15.63 -5.35
N PRO A 101 -0.43 -15.77 -4.81
CA PRO A 101 0.15 -17.09 -4.59
C PRO A 101 -0.80 -17.89 -3.69
N ASP A 102 -1.17 -19.11 -4.13
CA ASP A 102 -2.08 -20.02 -3.44
C ASP A 102 -1.40 -20.50 -2.14
N LEU A 103 -1.49 -19.71 -1.08
CA LEU A 103 -1.07 -20.10 0.26
C LEU A 103 -2.09 -21.08 0.82
N ARG A 104 -2.08 -22.33 0.34
CA ARG A 104 -2.78 -23.44 0.98
C ARG A 104 -2.00 -23.88 2.21
N PRO A 105 -2.54 -23.78 3.43
CA PRO A 105 -2.02 -24.56 4.54
C PRO A 105 -2.49 -26.00 4.36
N GLU A 106 -1.56 -26.89 4.03
CA GLU A 106 -1.73 -28.34 4.16
C GLU A 106 -2.21 -28.65 5.59
N ARG A 107 -3.33 -29.36 5.71
CA ARG A 107 -3.88 -29.80 6.99
C ARG A 107 -3.26 -31.15 7.33
N PRO A 108 -2.61 -31.34 8.49
CA PRO A 108 -2.22 -32.68 8.91
C PRO A 108 -3.44 -33.48 9.38
N ALA A 109 -3.37 -34.79 9.12
CA ALA A 109 -4.41 -35.81 9.32
C ALA A 109 -4.77 -36.07 10.78
#